data_AF-A0A6A4P6Z5-F1
#
_entry.id   AF-A0A6A4P6Z5-F1
#
_cell.length_a   1.000
_cell.length_b   1.000
_cell.length_c   1.000
_cell.angle_alpha   90.00
_cell.angle_beta   90.00
_cell.angle_gamma   90.00
#
_symmetry.space_group_name_H-M   'P 1'
#
loop_
_entity.id
_entity.type
_entity.pdbx_description
1 polymer ?
#
loop_
_entity_poly.entity_id
_entity_poly.type
_entity_poly.pdbx_seq_one_letter_code
_entity_poly.pdbx_strand_id
1 'polypeptide(L)'
;MHHVGHKFHEVFQLKPGSYTDLPAAKISEMMKSVSLDNAPTQSLLSVVNGILEESVERRNGELPHRVACLLRKVSQEIERRISTQAEHLRTQNNLFKVREEKYQSRIRVLEALASGTREESEIIASQLQHLRRTEKSKEEEKKVDVDVIRLTKEQEDNDIKIAALKQELETTKKANEVLCLQLEAEAKGAEEELKQVSQEYEHRLEELRTKVNELEASSDSKYQKWNKKNYQLQTALNFHCNSMQKLKSSWESIKQDVMKGKKVYAEECNQLGMNLKSLVHAAENYQVVLAENRKLFNEVQELKGNIRVYCRIRPFLPGQKEKQSIVEHIGESDLHVANPSKQGKDALKSFKFNKVFSPASTQVDVYSDIQPFIRSVLDGYNVCIFAYGQTGSGKTYTMWSNWSIR
;
A
#
# COMPACT_ATOMS: atom_id res chain seq x y z
N MET A 1 38.50 6.73 -31.85
CA MET A 1 38.55 7.50 -30.58
C MET A 1 37.84 6.70 -29.51
N HIS A 2 38.55 5.74 -28.91
CA HIS A 2 38.05 4.86 -27.85
C HIS A 2 38.81 5.20 -26.58
N HIS A 3 38.11 5.64 -25.52
CA HIS A 3 38.48 5.55 -24.08
C HIS A 3 37.75 6.59 -23.17
N VAL A 4 36.45 6.80 -23.35
CA VAL A 4 35.65 7.60 -22.38
C VAL A 4 34.42 6.85 -21.84
N GLY A 5 33.97 5.76 -22.50
CA GLY A 5 32.74 5.05 -22.13
C GLY A 5 32.81 4.14 -20.89
N HIS A 6 34.00 3.75 -20.43
CA HIS A 6 34.12 2.72 -19.37
C HIS A 6 33.91 3.26 -17.94
N LYS A 7 34.07 4.56 -17.69
CA LYS A 7 33.95 5.11 -16.32
C LYS A 7 32.50 5.37 -15.88
N PHE A 8 31.57 5.61 -16.80
CA PHE A 8 30.19 5.97 -16.42
C PHE A 8 29.33 4.76 -16.04
N HIS A 9 29.71 3.56 -16.48
CA HIS A 9 29.02 2.34 -16.09
C HIS A 9 29.25 2.02 -14.59
N GLU A 10 30.46 2.28 -14.08
CA GLU A 10 30.82 2.07 -12.67
C GLU A 10 30.07 3.02 -11.72
N VAL A 11 29.63 4.19 -12.19
CA VAL A 11 28.92 5.18 -11.36
C VAL A 11 27.54 4.67 -10.93
N PHE A 12 26.89 3.84 -11.74
CA PHE A 12 25.53 3.32 -11.49
C PHE A 12 25.47 1.80 -11.20
N GLN A 13 26.61 1.09 -11.22
CA GLN A 13 26.69 -0.31 -10.77
C GLN A 13 26.79 -0.37 -9.24
N LEU A 14 25.67 -0.68 -8.58
CA LEU A 14 25.62 -0.91 -7.14
C LEU A 14 24.79 -2.18 -6.88
N LYS A 15 25.17 -2.94 -5.84
CA LYS A 15 24.41 -4.10 -5.39
C LYS A 15 23.14 -3.66 -4.66
N PRO A 16 22.04 -4.45 -4.71
CA PRO A 16 20.86 -4.22 -3.89
C PRO A 16 21.24 -4.07 -2.42
N GLY A 17 20.70 -3.05 -1.73
CA GLY A 17 20.92 -2.83 -0.28
C GLY A 17 22.01 -1.84 0.14
N SER A 18 22.57 -1.02 -0.77
CA SER A 18 23.68 -0.09 -0.45
C SER A 18 23.38 1.39 -0.73
N TYR A 19 22.16 1.78 -1.07
CA TYR A 19 21.87 3.11 -1.63
C TYR A 19 21.69 4.22 -0.57
N THR A 20 21.27 3.91 0.66
CA THR A 20 21.25 4.93 1.74
C THR A 20 22.59 5.18 2.39
N ASP A 21 23.51 4.23 2.29
CA ASP A 21 24.84 4.33 2.89
C ASP A 21 25.87 4.93 1.91
N LEU A 22 25.39 5.42 0.75
CA LEU A 22 26.22 6.05 -0.27
C LEU A 22 26.86 7.36 0.25
N PRO A 23 28.17 7.54 0.06
CA PRO A 23 28.83 8.80 0.33
C PRO A 23 28.18 9.95 -0.45
N ALA A 24 28.02 11.10 0.21
CA ALA A 24 27.42 12.30 -0.39
C ALA A 24 28.09 12.73 -1.72
N ALA A 25 29.39 12.53 -1.84
CA ALA A 25 30.16 12.80 -3.06
C ALA A 25 29.69 11.93 -4.25
N LYS A 26 29.38 10.65 -4.01
CA LYS A 26 28.94 9.71 -5.04
C LYS A 26 27.52 10.00 -5.51
N ILE A 27 26.61 10.36 -4.59
CA ILE A 27 25.25 10.81 -4.95
C ILE A 27 25.32 12.11 -5.78
N SER A 28 26.19 13.04 -5.41
CA SER A 28 26.39 14.30 -6.15
C SER A 28 26.93 14.05 -7.57
N GLU A 29 27.83 13.08 -7.74
CA GLU A 29 28.33 12.67 -9.06
C GLU A 29 27.26 12.00 -9.92
N MET A 30 26.41 11.16 -9.34
CA MET A 30 25.27 10.54 -10.02
C MET A 30 24.19 11.54 -10.44
N MET A 31 24.09 12.71 -9.78
CA MET A 31 23.11 13.76 -10.12
C MET A 31 23.58 14.73 -11.20
N LYS A 32 24.83 14.63 -11.69
CA LYS A 32 25.31 15.48 -12.79
C LYS A 32 24.55 15.15 -14.09
N SER A 33 24.17 16.17 -14.85
CA SER A 33 23.47 15.97 -16.14
C SER A 33 24.25 15.06 -17.08
N VAL A 34 25.57 15.28 -17.18
CA VAL A 34 26.47 14.49 -18.04
C VAL A 34 26.49 13.00 -17.66
N SER A 35 26.33 12.65 -16.38
CA SER A 35 26.30 11.24 -15.97
C SER A 35 24.93 10.60 -16.25
N LEU A 36 23.84 11.34 -16.05
CA LEU A 36 22.48 10.88 -16.34
C LEU A 36 22.21 10.74 -17.84
N ASP A 37 22.64 11.69 -18.67
CA ASP A 37 22.42 11.70 -20.12
C ASP A 37 23.14 10.54 -20.82
N ASN A 38 24.32 10.17 -20.33
CA ASN A 38 25.15 9.11 -20.91
C ASN A 38 24.93 7.72 -20.28
N ALA A 39 24.13 7.62 -19.22
CA ALA A 39 23.84 6.34 -18.59
C ALA A 39 22.90 5.48 -19.46
N PRO A 40 23.11 4.16 -19.57
CA PRO A 40 22.12 3.27 -20.18
C PRO A 40 20.79 3.32 -19.42
N THR A 41 19.66 3.30 -20.13
CA THR A 41 18.32 3.33 -19.50
C THR A 41 18.13 2.18 -18.52
N GLN A 42 18.72 1.02 -18.79
CA GLN A 42 18.71 -0.14 -17.89
C GLN A 42 19.44 0.14 -16.56
N SER A 43 20.54 0.90 -16.58
CA SER A 43 21.28 1.28 -15.37
C SER A 43 20.52 2.32 -14.53
N LEU A 44 19.77 3.21 -15.18
CA LEU A 44 18.90 4.16 -14.49
C LEU A 44 17.70 3.42 -13.85
N LEU A 45 17.11 2.46 -14.55
CA LEU A 45 16.05 1.60 -14.03
C LEU A 45 16.53 0.74 -12.85
N SER A 46 17.75 0.20 -12.90
CA SER A 46 18.30 -0.57 -11.77
C SER A 46 18.50 0.28 -10.53
N VAL A 47 18.84 1.57 -10.68
CA VAL A 47 18.94 2.52 -9.54
C VAL A 47 17.56 2.79 -8.95
N VAL A 48 16.54 3.00 -9.79
CA VAL A 48 15.14 3.17 -9.33
C VAL A 48 14.68 1.92 -8.59
N ASN A 49 14.85 0.74 -9.18
CA ASN A 49 14.45 -0.53 -8.57
C ASN A 49 15.23 -0.81 -7.28
N GLY A 50 16.54 -0.57 -7.26
CA GLY A 50 17.37 -0.77 -6.07
C GLY A 50 16.98 0.16 -4.91
N ILE A 51 16.66 1.42 -5.17
CA ILE A 51 16.16 2.36 -4.15
C ILE A 51 14.77 1.95 -3.66
N LEU A 52 13.88 1.50 -4.57
CA LEU A 52 12.54 1.06 -4.21
C LEU A 52 12.54 -0.25 -3.41
N GLU A 53 13.30 -1.26 -3.82
CA GLU A 53 13.49 -2.53 -3.10
C GLU A 53 14.03 -2.28 -1.68
N GLU A 54 15.05 -1.43 -1.56
CA GLU A 54 15.65 -1.09 -0.27
C GLU A 54 14.70 -0.28 0.64
N SER A 55 13.87 0.58 0.04
CA SER A 55 12.81 1.30 0.77
C SER A 55 11.71 0.37 1.30
N VAL A 56 11.43 -0.72 0.57
CA VAL A 56 10.49 -1.78 0.97
C VAL A 56 11.09 -2.65 2.08
N GLU A 57 12.37 -3.00 1.99
CA GLU A 57 13.07 -3.82 2.99
C GLU A 57 13.22 -3.16 4.36
N ARG A 58 13.51 -1.85 4.41
CA ARG A 58 13.77 -1.14 5.70
C ARG A 58 12.57 -0.91 6.59
N ARG A 59 11.33 -1.15 6.13
CA ARG A 59 10.06 -0.98 6.89
C ARG A 59 9.82 0.38 7.58
N ASN A 60 10.71 1.37 7.45
CA ASN A 60 10.62 2.67 8.12
C ASN A 60 10.14 3.81 7.21
N GLY A 61 10.02 3.60 5.89
CA GLY A 61 9.47 4.59 4.94
C GLY A 61 10.25 5.90 4.76
N GLU A 62 11.24 6.18 5.60
CA GLU A 62 12.09 7.37 5.53
C GLU A 62 13.27 7.14 4.59
N LEU A 63 13.17 7.70 3.39
CA LEU A 63 14.30 7.84 2.46
C LEU A 63 15.08 9.11 2.83
N PRO A 64 16.41 9.04 3.02
CA PRO A 64 17.24 10.23 3.19
C PRO A 64 16.98 11.22 2.05
N HIS A 65 16.81 12.51 2.38
CA HIS A 65 16.44 13.55 1.41
C HIS A 65 17.32 13.56 0.15
N ARG A 66 18.60 13.23 0.29
CA ARG A 66 19.56 13.14 -0.82
C ARG A 66 19.27 11.98 -1.78
N VAL A 67 18.83 10.83 -1.27
CA VAL A 67 18.42 9.67 -2.07
C VAL A 67 17.09 9.95 -2.77
N ALA A 68 16.16 10.63 -2.10
CA ALA A 68 14.91 11.08 -2.72
C ALA A 68 15.13 12.08 -3.87
N CYS A 69 16.10 13.00 -3.71
CA CYS A 69 16.51 13.91 -4.79
C CYS A 69 17.17 13.18 -5.96
N LEU A 70 18.01 12.16 -5.70
CA LEU A 70 18.57 11.31 -6.74
C LEU A 70 17.48 10.54 -7.50
N LEU A 71 16.56 9.90 -6.78
CA LEU A 71 15.42 9.17 -7.36
C LEU A 71 14.60 10.08 -8.28
N ARG A 72 14.26 11.28 -7.81
CA ARG A 72 13.52 12.26 -8.61
C ARG A 72 14.26 12.61 -9.92
N LYS A 73 15.56 12.88 -9.85
CA LYS A 73 16.37 13.23 -11.03
C LYS A 73 16.49 12.08 -12.03
N VAL A 74 16.69 10.85 -11.53
CA VAL A 74 16.74 9.65 -12.38
C VAL A 74 15.38 9.38 -13.02
N SER A 75 14.28 9.50 -12.27
CA SER A 75 12.92 9.34 -12.81
C SER A 75 12.59 10.38 -13.87
N GLN A 76 12.97 11.65 -13.67
CA GLN A 76 12.80 12.72 -14.66
C GLN A 76 13.56 12.44 -15.97
N GLU A 77 14.77 11.89 -15.89
CA GLU A 77 15.55 11.53 -17.08
C GLU A 77 14.94 10.33 -17.82
N ILE A 78 14.45 9.32 -17.10
CA ILE A 78 13.73 8.19 -17.70
C ILE A 78 12.46 8.68 -18.41
N GLU A 79 11.69 9.54 -17.75
CA GLU A 79 10.46 10.14 -18.32
C GLU A 79 10.75 10.97 -19.59
N ARG A 80 11.83 11.76 -19.57
CA ARG A 80 12.30 12.51 -20.74
C ARG A 80 12.62 11.57 -21.90
N ARG A 81 13.35 10.48 -21.67
CA ARG A 81 13.71 9.48 -22.71
C ARG A 81 12.50 8.77 -23.27
N ILE A 82 11.57 8.34 -22.41
CA ILE A 82 10.31 7.72 -22.84
C ILE A 82 9.52 8.70 -23.72
N SER A 83 9.45 9.97 -23.32
CA SER A 83 8.76 11.00 -24.10
C SER A 83 9.38 11.21 -25.48
N THR A 84 10.72 11.29 -25.56
CA THR A 84 11.43 11.39 -26.84
C THR A 84 11.21 10.15 -27.72
N GLN A 85 11.24 8.95 -27.14
CA GLN A 85 11.01 7.71 -27.88
C GLN A 85 9.55 7.60 -28.38
N ALA A 86 8.58 8.03 -27.57
CA ALA A 86 7.17 8.08 -27.96
C ALA A 86 6.93 9.04 -29.13
N GLU A 87 7.60 10.20 -29.13
CA GLU A 87 7.53 11.18 -30.22
C GLU A 87 8.14 10.64 -31.54
N HIS A 88 9.26 9.92 -31.44
CA HIS A 88 9.83 9.24 -32.60
C HIS A 88 8.87 8.18 -33.17
N LEU A 89 8.26 7.35 -32.32
CA LEU A 89 7.29 6.33 -32.73
C LEU A 89 6.05 6.95 -33.39
N ARG A 90 5.52 8.06 -32.84
CA ARG A 90 4.41 8.80 -33.46
C ARG A 90 4.77 9.29 -34.87
N THR A 91 5.98 9.83 -35.03
CA THR A 91 6.45 10.34 -36.33
C THR A 91 6.58 9.21 -37.37
N GLN A 92 7.11 8.05 -36.96
CA GLN A 92 7.18 6.86 -37.81
C GLN A 92 5.78 6.35 -38.21
N ASN A 93 4.85 6.33 -37.27
CA ASN A 93 3.49 5.85 -37.52
C ASN A 93 2.75 6.77 -38.53
N ASN A 94 2.92 8.09 -38.40
CA ASN A 94 2.40 9.03 -39.38
C ASN A 94 2.97 8.79 -40.78
N LEU A 95 4.26 8.47 -40.90
CA LEU A 95 4.89 8.12 -42.19
C LEU A 95 4.32 6.82 -42.79
N PHE A 96 4.05 5.81 -41.97
CA PHE A 96 3.43 4.56 -42.43
C PHE A 96 2.01 4.78 -42.93
N LYS A 97 1.22 5.59 -42.20
CA LYS A 97 -0.15 5.94 -42.61
C LYS A 97 -0.19 6.64 -43.97
N VAL A 98 0.71 7.61 -44.20
CA VAL A 98 0.83 8.29 -45.51
C VAL A 98 1.21 7.31 -46.63
N ARG A 99 2.08 6.32 -46.35
CA ARG A 99 2.42 5.28 -47.34
C ARG A 99 1.24 4.35 -47.62
N GLU A 100 0.52 3.95 -46.60
CA GLU A 100 -0.67 3.10 -46.73
C GLU A 100 -1.73 3.77 -47.61
N GLU A 101 -2.04 5.04 -47.37
CA GLU A 101 -2.97 5.83 -48.18
C GLU A 101 -2.50 5.92 -49.65
N LYS A 102 -1.19 6.02 -49.90
CA LYS A 102 -0.60 5.98 -51.25
C LYS A 102 -0.72 4.61 -51.92
N TYR A 103 -0.60 3.51 -51.19
CA TYR A 103 -0.80 2.18 -51.75
C TYR A 103 -2.28 1.90 -52.04
N GLN A 104 -3.17 2.31 -51.14
CA GLN A 104 -4.61 2.19 -51.34
C GLN A 104 -5.09 2.98 -52.57
N SER A 105 -4.54 4.17 -52.83
CA SER A 105 -4.87 4.92 -54.05
C SER A 105 -4.36 4.24 -55.33
N ARG A 106 -3.17 3.62 -55.31
CA ARG A 106 -2.66 2.84 -56.45
C ARG A 106 -3.49 1.58 -56.71
N ILE A 107 -3.95 0.91 -55.66
CA ILE A 107 -4.84 -0.27 -55.78
C ILE A 107 -6.14 0.14 -56.47
N ARG A 108 -6.79 1.24 -56.04
CA ARG A 108 -8.01 1.75 -56.69
C ARG A 108 -7.83 2.07 -58.18
N VAL A 109 -6.67 2.61 -58.57
CA VAL A 109 -6.37 2.88 -60.00
C VAL A 109 -6.19 1.58 -60.79
N LEU A 110 -5.52 0.58 -60.22
CA LEU A 110 -5.34 -0.72 -60.87
C LEU A 110 -6.66 -1.50 -60.99
N GLU A 111 -7.53 -1.41 -59.99
CA GLU A 111 -8.87 -1.99 -60.02
C GLU A 111 -9.73 -1.34 -61.13
N ALA A 112 -9.65 -0.02 -61.30
CA ALA A 112 -10.34 0.69 -62.38
C ALA A 112 -9.80 0.35 -63.79
N LEU A 113 -8.49 0.10 -63.92
CA LEU A 113 -7.87 -0.33 -65.18
C LEU A 113 -8.24 -1.79 -65.53
N ALA A 114 -8.35 -2.65 -64.52
CA ALA A 114 -8.76 -4.04 -64.68
C ALA A 114 -10.25 -4.17 -65.06
N SER A 115 -11.11 -3.26 -64.59
CA SER A 115 -12.51 -3.22 -65.03
C SER A 115 -12.65 -2.73 -66.47
N GLY A 116 -11.87 -1.72 -66.91
CA GLY A 116 -11.93 -1.23 -68.29
C GLY A 116 -11.42 -2.24 -69.34
N THR A 117 -10.42 -3.06 -69.00
CA THR A 117 -9.90 -4.11 -69.89
C THR A 117 -10.83 -5.33 -70.01
N ARG A 118 -11.70 -5.54 -69.02
CA ARG A 118 -12.75 -6.57 -69.07
C ARG A 118 -13.87 -6.19 -70.05
N GLU A 119 -14.22 -4.91 -70.12
CA GLU A 119 -15.20 -4.37 -71.07
C GLU A 119 -14.67 -4.39 -72.52
N GLU A 120 -13.38 -4.16 -72.74
CA GLU A 120 -12.74 -4.31 -74.08
C GLU A 120 -12.66 -5.78 -74.55
N SER A 121 -12.48 -6.73 -73.62
CA SER A 121 -12.38 -8.16 -73.94
C SER A 121 -13.74 -8.78 -74.31
N GLU A 122 -14.86 -8.28 -73.76
CA GLU A 122 -16.23 -8.70 -74.13
C GLU A 122 -16.66 -8.13 -75.50
N ILE A 123 -16.09 -7.00 -75.93
CA ILE A 123 -16.33 -6.40 -77.26
C ILE A 123 -15.55 -7.16 -78.36
N ILE A 124 -14.35 -7.68 -78.06
CA ILE A 124 -13.56 -8.47 -79.03
C ILE A 124 -14.12 -9.89 -79.21
N ALA A 125 -14.66 -10.50 -78.14
CA ALA A 125 -15.30 -11.81 -78.21
C ALA A 125 -16.62 -11.79 -79.02
N SER A 126 -17.35 -10.67 -79.02
CA SER A 126 -18.60 -10.51 -79.79
C SER A 126 -18.39 -10.19 -81.27
N GLN A 127 -17.20 -9.72 -81.68
CA GLN A 127 -16.87 -9.45 -83.10
C GLN A 127 -16.31 -10.66 -83.87
N LEU A 128 -15.85 -11.70 -83.18
CA LEU A 128 -15.22 -12.89 -83.80
C LEU A 128 -16.19 -14.04 -84.17
N GLN A 129 -17.49 -13.87 -83.90
CA GLN A 129 -18.53 -14.84 -84.29
C GLN A 129 -19.31 -14.45 -85.56
N HIS A 130 -19.00 -13.29 -86.16
CA HIS A 130 -19.76 -12.74 -87.30
C HIS A 130 -19.02 -12.72 -88.65
N LEU A 131 -17.83 -13.33 -88.75
CA LEU A 131 -16.99 -13.33 -89.97
C LEU A 131 -16.52 -14.74 -90.37
N ARG A 132 -17.44 -15.69 -90.53
CA ARG A 132 -17.12 -17.03 -91.07
C ARG A 132 -18.20 -17.66 -91.97
N ARG A 133 -18.86 -16.87 -92.82
CA ARG A 133 -19.58 -17.41 -93.98
C ARG A 133 -19.35 -16.53 -95.20
N THR A 134 -19.15 -17.23 -96.33
CA THR A 134 -19.23 -16.82 -97.75
C THR A 134 -17.99 -16.24 -98.44
N GLU A 135 -17.20 -17.15 -99.04
CA GLU A 135 -16.50 -17.06 -100.34
C GLU A 135 -16.33 -18.53 -100.80
N LYS A 136 -16.50 -19.02 -102.02
CA LYS A 136 -16.67 -18.54 -103.41
C LYS A 136 -17.28 -19.70 -104.22
N SER A 137 -18.16 -19.45 -105.18
CA SER A 137 -18.41 -20.34 -106.32
C SER A 137 -18.43 -19.51 -107.60
N LYS A 138 -17.62 -19.89 -108.60
CA LYS A 138 -17.46 -19.19 -109.88
C LYS A 138 -18.42 -19.73 -110.94
N GLU A 139 -18.96 -18.78 -111.73
CA GLU A 139 -19.43 -18.83 -113.13
C GLU A 139 -18.45 -19.57 -114.08
N GLU A 140 -18.73 -20.01 -115.32
CA GLU A 140 -19.86 -19.88 -116.26
C GLU A 140 -19.69 -20.86 -117.46
N GLU A 141 -20.83 -21.13 -118.10
CA GLU A 141 -21.20 -21.52 -119.47
C GLU A 141 -20.23 -21.81 -120.67
N LYS A 142 -20.66 -22.80 -121.49
CA LYS A 142 -20.71 -22.92 -123.00
C LYS A 142 -19.36 -22.98 -123.75
N LYS A 143 -19.17 -23.62 -124.93
CA LYS A 143 -20.02 -24.01 -126.06
C LYS A 143 -19.29 -25.05 -126.95
N VAL A 144 -20.07 -25.69 -127.81
CA VAL A 144 -19.83 -26.83 -128.72
C VAL A 144 -18.99 -26.48 -129.98
N ASP A 145 -18.08 -27.40 -130.36
CA ASP A 145 -17.66 -27.93 -131.70
C ASP A 145 -17.02 -26.94 -132.73
N VAL A 146 -15.98 -27.23 -133.53
CA VAL A 146 -15.53 -28.45 -134.24
C VAL A 146 -14.00 -28.39 -134.49
N ASP A 147 -13.25 -29.47 -134.21
CA ASP A 147 -12.12 -29.99 -135.03
C ASP A 147 -11.44 -31.20 -134.35
N VAL A 148 -12.01 -32.39 -134.60
CA VAL A 148 -11.85 -33.67 -133.87
C VAL A 148 -10.50 -34.39 -134.05
N ILE A 149 -9.51 -33.86 -134.78
CA ILE A 149 -8.29 -34.64 -135.12
C ILE A 149 -7.01 -34.16 -134.41
N ARG A 150 -7.01 -32.95 -133.84
CA ARG A 150 -5.89 -32.48 -132.98
C ARG A 150 -6.07 -32.87 -131.51
N LEU A 151 -7.31 -33.14 -131.12
CA LEU A 151 -7.72 -33.52 -129.77
C LEU A 151 -7.33 -34.96 -129.39
N THR A 152 -7.13 -35.90 -130.32
CA THR A 152 -6.86 -37.31 -129.96
C THR A 152 -5.45 -37.55 -129.40
N LYS A 153 -4.44 -36.78 -129.83
CA LYS A 153 -3.08 -36.83 -129.26
C LYS A 153 -2.95 -36.04 -127.95
N GLU A 154 -3.62 -34.89 -127.85
CA GLU A 154 -3.74 -34.17 -126.58
C GLU A 154 -4.58 -34.96 -125.57
N GLN A 155 -5.55 -35.76 -126.00
CA GLN A 155 -6.36 -36.63 -125.14
C GLN A 155 -5.55 -37.81 -124.60
N GLU A 156 -4.68 -38.45 -125.39
CA GLU A 156 -3.75 -39.48 -124.90
C GLU A 156 -2.70 -38.92 -123.92
N ASP A 157 -2.11 -37.76 -124.21
CA ASP A 157 -1.17 -37.09 -123.28
C ASP A 157 -1.88 -36.59 -122.01
N ASN A 158 -3.13 -36.09 -122.13
CA ASN A 158 -3.96 -35.73 -120.99
C ASN A 158 -4.37 -36.97 -120.20
N ASP A 159 -4.61 -38.11 -120.81
CA ASP A 159 -4.97 -39.36 -120.11
C ASP A 159 -3.77 -39.92 -119.33
N ILE A 160 -2.55 -39.88 -119.88
CA ILE A 160 -1.33 -40.21 -119.15
C ILE A 160 -1.11 -39.22 -117.99
N LYS A 161 -1.36 -37.93 -118.21
CA LYS A 161 -1.22 -36.90 -117.17
C LYS A 161 -2.28 -37.01 -116.09
N ILE A 162 -3.51 -37.37 -116.44
CA ILE A 162 -4.61 -37.68 -115.52
C ILE A 162 -4.28 -38.95 -114.73
N ALA A 163 -3.69 -39.98 -115.35
CA ALA A 163 -3.27 -41.20 -114.64
C ALA A 163 -2.13 -40.91 -113.64
N ALA A 164 -1.12 -40.12 -114.04
CA ALA A 164 -0.04 -39.68 -113.15
C ALA A 164 -0.57 -38.82 -112.00
N LEU A 165 -1.44 -37.85 -112.29
CA LEU A 165 -2.09 -37.01 -111.27
C LEU A 165 -3.01 -37.82 -110.36
N LYS A 166 -3.69 -38.86 -110.85
CA LYS A 166 -4.48 -39.78 -110.02
C LYS A 166 -3.60 -40.61 -109.09
N GLN A 167 -2.46 -41.10 -109.59
CA GLN A 167 -1.50 -41.83 -108.77
C GLN A 167 -0.88 -40.92 -107.70
N GLU A 168 -0.55 -39.68 -108.06
CA GLU A 168 0.00 -38.66 -107.15
C GLU A 168 -1.05 -38.18 -106.13
N LEU A 169 -2.32 -38.04 -106.54
CA LEU A 169 -3.45 -37.80 -105.65
C LEU A 169 -3.63 -38.98 -104.67
N GLU A 170 -3.48 -40.22 -105.14
CA GLU A 170 -3.67 -41.41 -104.29
C GLU A 170 -2.51 -41.58 -103.29
N THR A 171 -1.26 -41.30 -103.69
CA THR A 171 -0.12 -41.34 -102.77
C THR A 171 -0.16 -40.18 -101.77
N THR A 172 -0.53 -38.97 -102.20
CA THR A 172 -0.73 -37.83 -101.29
C THR A 172 -1.92 -38.04 -100.37
N LYS A 173 -3.01 -38.65 -100.83
CA LYS A 173 -4.16 -39.03 -99.99
C LYS A 173 -3.76 -40.04 -98.92
N LYS A 174 -3.04 -41.10 -99.28
CA LYS A 174 -2.50 -42.08 -98.30
C LYS A 174 -1.52 -41.43 -97.32
N ALA A 175 -0.65 -40.53 -97.79
CA ALA A 175 0.26 -39.79 -96.94
C ALA A 175 -0.48 -38.87 -95.96
N ASN A 176 -1.54 -38.18 -96.40
CA ASN A 176 -2.38 -37.36 -95.55
C ASN A 176 -3.16 -38.19 -94.53
N GLU A 177 -3.66 -39.36 -94.92
CA GLU A 177 -4.39 -40.28 -94.04
C GLU A 177 -3.47 -40.79 -92.92
N VAL A 178 -2.22 -41.14 -93.25
CA VAL A 178 -1.19 -41.48 -92.25
C VAL A 178 -0.86 -40.29 -91.34
N LEU A 179 -0.69 -39.09 -91.91
CA LEU A 179 -0.39 -37.88 -91.13
C LEU A 179 -1.54 -37.52 -90.17
N CYS A 180 -2.81 -37.64 -90.60
CA CYS A 180 -3.98 -37.44 -89.76
C CYS A 180 -4.03 -38.44 -88.60
N LEU A 181 -3.79 -39.73 -88.87
CA LEU A 181 -3.73 -40.76 -87.82
C LEU A 181 -2.60 -40.50 -86.82
N GLN A 182 -1.47 -39.99 -87.30
CA GLN A 182 -0.32 -39.68 -86.45
C GLN A 182 -0.58 -38.45 -85.57
N LEU A 183 -1.18 -37.39 -86.12
CA LEU A 183 -1.62 -36.22 -85.36
C LEU A 183 -2.74 -36.55 -84.36
N GLU A 184 -3.66 -37.46 -84.70
CA GLU A 184 -4.68 -37.94 -83.76
C GLU A 184 -4.09 -38.74 -82.60
N ALA A 185 -3.07 -39.57 -82.88
CA ALA A 185 -2.35 -40.31 -81.86
C ALA A 185 -1.55 -39.36 -80.93
N GLU A 186 -0.86 -38.36 -81.51
CA GLU A 186 -0.16 -37.32 -80.74
C GLU A 186 -1.12 -36.47 -79.91
N ALA A 187 -2.28 -36.08 -80.47
CA ALA A 187 -3.30 -35.32 -79.76
C ALA A 187 -3.89 -36.12 -78.58
N LYS A 188 -4.18 -37.41 -78.78
CA LYS A 188 -4.63 -38.30 -77.69
C LYS A 188 -3.56 -38.49 -76.62
N GLY A 189 -2.29 -38.66 -77.02
CA GLY A 189 -1.17 -38.74 -76.09
C GLY A 189 -1.05 -37.48 -75.23
N ALA A 190 -1.10 -36.30 -75.85
CA ALA A 190 -1.08 -35.02 -75.15
C ALA A 190 -2.30 -34.82 -74.23
N GLU A 191 -3.49 -35.27 -74.64
CA GLU A 191 -4.71 -35.21 -73.83
C GLU A 191 -4.59 -36.08 -72.56
N GLU A 192 -4.04 -37.29 -72.69
CA GLU A 192 -3.83 -38.21 -71.57
C GLU A 192 -2.76 -37.68 -70.58
N GLU A 193 -1.66 -37.10 -71.10
CA GLU A 193 -0.64 -36.43 -70.28
C GLU A 193 -1.21 -35.24 -69.52
N LEU A 194 -1.99 -34.38 -70.20
CA LEU A 194 -2.63 -33.22 -69.57
C LEU A 194 -3.59 -33.66 -68.44
N LYS A 195 -4.30 -34.76 -68.66
CA LYS A 195 -5.23 -35.34 -67.68
C LYS A 195 -4.49 -35.89 -66.46
N GLN A 196 -3.36 -36.58 -66.63
CA GLN A 196 -2.53 -37.02 -65.51
C GLN A 196 -2.00 -35.82 -64.70
N VAL A 197 -1.48 -34.80 -65.40
CA VAL A 197 -0.96 -33.59 -64.75
C VAL A 197 -2.07 -32.86 -63.99
N SER A 198 -3.28 -32.76 -64.56
CA SER A 198 -4.44 -32.17 -63.88
C SER A 198 -4.80 -32.91 -62.60
N GLN A 199 -4.81 -34.25 -62.63
CA GLN A 199 -5.09 -35.07 -61.44
C GLN A 199 -4.01 -34.90 -60.36
N GLU A 200 -2.73 -34.80 -60.74
CA GLU A 200 -1.66 -34.54 -59.76
C GLU A 200 -1.82 -33.17 -59.10
N TYR A 201 -2.17 -32.13 -59.87
CA TYR A 201 -2.44 -30.80 -59.32
C TYR A 201 -3.68 -30.77 -58.41
N GLU A 202 -4.75 -31.48 -58.76
CA GLU A 202 -5.93 -31.62 -57.90
C GLU A 202 -5.58 -32.30 -56.57
N HIS A 203 -4.80 -33.39 -56.60
CA HIS A 203 -4.33 -34.06 -55.39
C HIS A 203 -3.47 -33.14 -54.52
N ARG A 204 -2.52 -32.40 -55.11
CA ARG A 204 -1.70 -31.42 -54.38
C ARG A 204 -2.53 -30.28 -53.79
N LEU A 205 -3.54 -29.80 -54.50
CA LEU A 205 -4.45 -28.78 -53.98
C LEU A 205 -5.21 -29.28 -52.75
N GLU A 206 -5.66 -30.53 -52.76
CA GLU A 206 -6.36 -31.13 -51.61
C GLU A 206 -5.43 -31.37 -50.42
N GLU A 207 -4.19 -31.83 -50.65
CA GLU A 207 -3.17 -31.92 -49.60
C GLU A 207 -2.84 -30.55 -48.98
N LEU A 208 -2.77 -29.50 -49.78
CA LEU A 208 -2.52 -28.15 -49.28
C LEU A 208 -3.71 -27.64 -48.48
N ARG A 209 -4.94 -27.91 -48.91
CA ARG A 209 -6.17 -27.55 -48.18
C ARG A 209 -6.22 -28.22 -46.81
N THR A 210 -5.93 -29.52 -46.73
CA THR A 210 -5.93 -30.24 -45.44
C THR A 210 -4.87 -29.66 -44.49
N LYS A 211 -3.66 -29.38 -44.98
CA LYS A 211 -2.61 -28.73 -44.18
C LYS A 211 -3.00 -27.33 -43.70
N VAL A 212 -3.66 -26.52 -44.53
CA VAL A 212 -4.15 -25.19 -44.13
C VAL A 212 -5.18 -25.33 -43.01
N ASN A 213 -6.16 -26.22 -43.15
CA ASN A 213 -7.18 -26.45 -42.13
C ASN A 213 -6.58 -26.94 -40.80
N GLU A 214 -5.58 -27.83 -40.85
CA GLU A 214 -4.86 -28.29 -39.66
C GLU A 214 -4.08 -27.17 -38.97
N LEU A 215 -3.42 -26.32 -39.75
CA LEU A 215 -2.67 -25.17 -39.23
C LEU A 215 -3.61 -24.13 -38.61
N GLU A 216 -4.75 -23.83 -39.25
CA GLU A 216 -5.78 -22.96 -38.72
C GLU A 216 -6.35 -23.49 -37.40
N ALA A 217 -6.73 -24.77 -37.34
CA ALA A 217 -7.22 -25.41 -36.13
C ALA A 217 -6.17 -25.40 -34.99
N SER A 218 -4.89 -25.62 -35.32
CA SER A 218 -3.78 -25.54 -34.37
C SER A 218 -3.56 -24.12 -33.86
N SER A 219 -3.66 -23.12 -34.75
CA SER A 219 -3.56 -21.70 -34.41
C SER A 219 -4.70 -21.27 -33.48
N ASP A 220 -5.94 -21.62 -33.81
CA ASP A 220 -7.12 -21.32 -33.01
C ASP A 220 -7.06 -21.98 -31.63
N SER A 221 -6.63 -23.24 -31.56
CA SER A 221 -6.42 -23.95 -30.29
C SER A 221 -5.40 -23.23 -29.40
N LYS A 222 -4.29 -22.75 -29.98
CA LYS A 222 -3.26 -21.98 -29.25
C LYS A 222 -3.80 -20.62 -28.79
N TYR A 223 -4.53 -19.93 -29.66
CA TYR A 223 -5.14 -18.63 -29.35
C TYR A 223 -6.14 -18.75 -28.18
N GLN A 224 -7.01 -19.76 -28.19
CA GLN A 224 -7.95 -20.01 -27.10
C GLN A 224 -7.24 -20.32 -25.77
N LYS A 225 -6.19 -21.15 -25.80
CA LYS A 225 -5.38 -21.45 -24.61
C LYS A 225 -4.71 -20.20 -24.05
N TRP A 226 -4.16 -19.35 -24.93
CA TRP A 226 -3.54 -18.10 -24.54
C TRP A 226 -4.55 -17.12 -23.94
N ASN A 227 -5.72 -16.95 -24.57
CA ASN A 227 -6.80 -16.11 -24.04
C ASN A 227 -7.29 -16.57 -22.67
N LYS A 228 -7.46 -17.88 -22.47
CA LYS A 228 -7.84 -18.43 -21.16
C LYS A 228 -6.79 -18.11 -20.09
N LYS A 229 -5.50 -18.25 -20.42
CA LYS A 229 -4.40 -17.93 -19.51
C LYS A 229 -4.32 -16.43 -19.21
N ASN A 230 -4.54 -15.58 -20.22
CA ASN A 230 -4.56 -14.14 -20.06
C ASN A 230 -5.71 -13.69 -19.15
N TYR A 231 -6.91 -14.26 -19.32
CA TYR A 231 -8.06 -14.02 -18.44
C TYR A 231 -7.78 -14.44 -16.99
N GLN A 232 -7.16 -15.61 -16.79
CA GLN A 232 -6.74 -16.07 -15.46
C GLN A 232 -5.74 -15.11 -14.81
N LEU A 233 -4.74 -14.64 -15.55
CA LEU A 233 -3.77 -13.67 -15.03
C LEU A 233 -4.44 -12.34 -14.68
N GLN A 234 -5.36 -11.86 -15.52
CA GLN A 234 -6.07 -10.60 -15.29
C GLN A 234 -6.97 -10.67 -14.05
N THR A 235 -7.67 -11.78 -13.85
CA THR A 235 -8.49 -11.99 -12.63
C THR A 235 -7.63 -12.09 -11.37
N ALA A 236 -6.51 -12.81 -11.42
CA ALA A 236 -5.56 -12.87 -10.31
C ALA A 236 -4.96 -11.50 -9.98
N LEU A 237 -4.57 -10.73 -11.00
CA LEU A 237 -4.04 -9.38 -10.83
C LEU A 237 -5.06 -8.46 -10.17
N ASN A 238 -6.32 -8.49 -10.63
CA ASN A 238 -7.40 -7.71 -10.01
C ASN A 238 -7.64 -8.12 -8.55
N PHE A 239 -7.61 -9.43 -8.25
CA PHE A 239 -7.73 -9.91 -6.88
C PHE A 239 -6.60 -9.40 -5.98
N HIS A 240 -5.35 -9.44 -6.45
CA HIS A 240 -4.20 -8.94 -5.71
C HIS A 240 -4.25 -7.41 -5.53
N CYS A 241 -4.62 -6.65 -6.57
CA CYS A 241 -4.81 -5.20 -6.47
C CYS A 241 -5.86 -4.82 -5.42
N ASN A 242 -7.02 -5.50 -5.43
CA ASN A 242 -8.08 -5.27 -4.45
C ASN A 242 -7.62 -5.61 -3.03
N SER A 243 -6.86 -6.69 -2.87
CA SER A 243 -6.31 -7.10 -1.57
C SER A 243 -5.29 -6.09 -1.05
N MET A 244 -4.40 -5.60 -1.92
CA MET A 244 -3.45 -4.54 -1.57
C MET A 244 -4.14 -3.23 -1.21
N GLN A 245 -5.22 -2.87 -1.90
CA GLN A 245 -6.00 -1.67 -1.58
C GLN A 245 -6.66 -1.77 -0.20
N LYS A 246 -7.25 -2.93 0.15
CA LYS A 246 -7.79 -3.19 1.49
C LYS A 246 -6.70 -3.12 2.56
N LEU A 247 -5.55 -3.73 2.31
CA LEU A 247 -4.41 -3.67 3.22
C LEU A 247 -3.93 -2.23 3.44
N LYS A 248 -3.86 -1.44 2.38
CA LYS A 248 -3.50 -0.01 2.45
C LYS A 248 -4.49 0.79 3.31
N SER A 249 -5.79 0.61 3.11
CA SER A 249 -6.82 1.26 3.93
C SER A 249 -6.74 0.85 5.40
N SER A 250 -6.52 -0.44 5.67
CA SER A 250 -6.32 -0.93 7.05
C SER A 250 -5.08 -0.33 7.69
N TRP A 251 -3.97 -0.23 6.96
CA TRP A 251 -2.75 0.37 7.45
C TRP A 251 -2.94 1.85 7.80
N GLU A 252 -3.62 2.63 6.94
CA GLU A 252 -3.88 4.04 7.22
C GLU A 252 -4.77 4.22 8.46
N SER A 253 -5.76 3.35 8.66
CA SER A 253 -6.59 3.34 9.88
C SER A 253 -5.75 3.06 11.13
N ILE A 254 -4.95 1.99 11.12
CA ILE A 254 -4.08 1.63 12.25
C ILE A 254 -3.12 2.78 12.58
N LYS A 255 -2.52 3.39 11.55
CA LYS A 255 -1.63 4.53 11.71
C LYS A 255 -2.33 5.72 12.37
N GLN A 256 -3.57 6.02 11.99
CA GLN A 256 -4.37 7.06 12.64
C GLN A 256 -4.66 6.74 14.11
N ASP A 257 -5.00 5.50 14.42
CA ASP A 257 -5.30 5.07 15.79
C ASP A 257 -4.05 5.12 16.68
N VAL A 258 -2.89 4.71 16.16
CA VAL A 258 -1.60 4.85 16.85
C VAL A 258 -1.28 6.33 17.12
N MET A 259 -1.51 7.22 16.14
CA MET A 259 -1.29 8.66 16.33
C MET A 259 -2.25 9.26 17.38
N LYS A 260 -3.51 8.84 17.39
CA LYS A 260 -4.48 9.26 18.42
C LYS A 260 -4.05 8.76 19.80
N GLY A 261 -3.69 7.47 19.91
CA GLY A 261 -3.18 6.88 21.15
C GLY A 261 -1.98 7.63 21.69
N LYS A 262 -0.98 7.95 20.85
CA LYS A 262 0.19 8.74 21.24
C LYS A 262 -0.18 10.11 21.83
N LYS A 263 -1.18 10.80 21.26
CA LYS A 263 -1.65 12.09 21.78
C LYS A 263 -2.29 11.94 23.16
N VAL A 264 -3.19 10.97 23.31
CA VAL A 264 -3.87 10.69 24.59
C VAL A 264 -2.84 10.35 25.68
N TYR A 265 -1.90 9.44 25.40
CA TYR A 265 -0.84 9.09 26.34
C TYR A 265 0.03 10.29 26.75
N ALA A 266 0.35 11.19 25.82
CA ALA A 266 1.12 12.39 26.15
C ALA A 266 0.34 13.33 27.08
N GLU A 267 -0.96 13.48 26.85
CA GLU A 267 -1.84 14.32 27.66
C GLU A 267 -2.07 13.74 29.06
N GLU A 268 -2.28 12.43 29.17
CA GLU A 268 -2.36 11.73 30.46
C GLU A 268 -1.07 11.86 31.28
N CYS A 269 0.10 11.68 30.65
CA CYS A 269 1.40 11.86 31.30
C CYS A 269 1.60 13.30 31.81
N ASN A 270 1.21 14.30 31.00
CA ASN A 270 1.28 15.71 31.40
C ASN A 270 0.36 15.99 32.59
N GLN A 271 -0.89 15.51 32.54
CA GLN A 271 -1.86 15.67 33.62
C GLN A 271 -1.39 15.00 34.91
N LEU A 272 -0.84 13.79 34.82
CA LEU A 272 -0.27 13.08 35.96
C LEU A 272 0.92 13.83 36.56
N GLY A 273 1.79 14.41 35.72
CA GLY A 273 2.87 15.28 36.17
C GLY A 273 2.38 16.52 36.92
N MET A 274 1.33 17.18 36.42
CA MET A 274 0.71 18.33 37.10
C MET A 274 0.10 17.94 38.44
N ASN A 275 -0.63 16.83 38.49
CA ASN A 275 -1.25 16.33 39.72
C ASN A 275 -0.20 15.97 40.77
N LEU A 276 0.87 15.29 40.36
CA LEU A 276 1.97 14.93 41.26
C LEU A 276 2.66 16.17 41.82
N LYS A 277 2.92 17.17 40.98
CA LYS A 277 3.51 18.44 41.43
C LYS A 277 2.65 19.15 42.48
N SER A 278 1.33 19.18 42.25
CA SER A 278 0.37 19.75 43.21
C SER A 278 0.37 18.98 44.54
N LEU A 279 0.39 17.64 44.48
CA LEU A 279 0.42 16.79 45.66
C LEU A 279 1.71 16.97 46.47
N VAL A 280 2.87 17.02 45.80
CA VAL A 280 4.16 17.29 46.46
C VAL A 280 4.13 18.63 47.18
N HIS A 281 3.67 19.68 46.50
CA HIS A 281 3.54 21.01 47.11
C HIS A 281 2.58 21.01 48.31
N ALA A 282 1.48 20.28 48.26
CA ALA A 282 0.57 20.13 49.40
C ALA A 282 1.22 19.39 50.58
N ALA A 283 1.99 18.32 50.31
CA ALA A 283 2.70 17.57 51.33
C ALA A 283 3.81 18.40 52.01
N GLU A 284 4.57 19.17 51.23
CA GLU A 284 5.58 20.10 51.75
C GLU A 284 4.95 21.15 52.68
N ASN A 285 3.85 21.77 52.24
CA ASN A 285 3.14 22.75 53.07
C ASN A 285 2.54 22.13 54.34
N TYR A 286 2.08 20.87 54.28
CA TYR A 286 1.58 20.18 55.46
C TYR A 286 2.66 20.00 56.54
N GLN A 287 3.91 19.73 56.15
CA GLN A 287 5.03 19.64 57.10
C GLN A 287 5.30 20.99 57.80
N VAL A 288 5.22 22.09 57.05
CA VAL A 288 5.37 23.44 57.61
C VAL A 288 4.26 23.72 58.63
N VAL A 289 3.01 23.42 58.27
CA VAL A 289 1.86 23.59 59.18
C VAL A 289 1.99 22.72 60.43
N LEU A 290 2.47 21.48 60.31
CA LEU A 290 2.72 20.62 61.47
C LEU A 290 3.80 21.18 62.40
N ALA A 291 4.89 21.70 61.84
CA ALA A 291 5.96 22.33 62.62
C ALA A 291 5.48 23.58 63.35
N GLU A 292 4.70 24.43 62.67
CA GLU A 292 4.09 25.61 63.28
C GLU A 292 3.07 25.23 64.35
N ASN A 293 2.23 24.22 64.11
CA ASN A 293 1.25 23.73 65.07
C ASN A 293 1.93 23.17 66.33
N ARG A 294 3.06 22.46 66.19
CA ARG A 294 3.89 22.03 67.33
C ARG A 294 4.41 23.24 68.11
N LYS A 295 4.95 24.25 67.43
CA LYS A 295 5.49 25.45 68.08
C LYS A 295 4.41 26.20 68.85
N LEU A 296 3.31 26.55 68.19
CA LEU A 296 2.20 27.30 68.78
C LEU A 296 1.53 26.52 69.92
N PHE A 297 1.39 25.20 69.78
CA PHE A 297 0.83 24.37 70.84
C PHE A 297 1.66 24.46 72.12
N ASN A 298 3.00 24.36 72.01
CA ASN A 298 3.87 24.45 73.17
C ASN A 298 3.96 25.87 73.74
N GLU A 299 3.94 26.91 72.90
CA GLU A 299 3.84 28.30 73.35
C GLU A 299 2.55 28.54 74.19
N VAL A 300 1.41 27.98 73.75
CA VAL A 300 0.17 27.99 74.54
C VAL A 300 0.32 27.23 75.86
N GLN A 301 1.05 26.10 75.88
CA GLN A 301 1.30 25.38 77.14
C GLN A 301 2.17 26.19 78.11
N GLU A 302 3.19 26.89 77.60
CA GLU A 302 4.09 27.76 78.37
C GLU A 302 3.34 28.97 78.95
N LEU A 303 2.50 29.62 78.15
CA LEU A 303 1.66 30.74 78.59
C LEU A 303 0.66 30.35 79.69
N LYS A 304 0.16 29.11 79.66
CA LYS A 304 -0.66 28.53 80.74
C LYS A 304 0.15 28.16 81.99
N GLY A 305 1.48 28.31 81.95
CA GLY A 305 2.41 27.98 83.02
C GLY A 305 3.00 26.58 82.90
N ASN A 306 4.33 26.51 83.00
CA ASN A 306 5.12 25.27 82.98
C ASN A 306 4.92 24.41 84.23
N ILE A 307 4.47 25.02 85.33
CA ILE A 307 4.08 24.32 86.56
C ILE A 307 2.61 24.59 86.78
N ARG A 308 1.82 23.52 86.87
CA ARG A 308 0.39 23.61 87.17
C ARG A 308 0.06 22.78 88.41
N VAL A 309 -0.64 23.41 89.34
CA VAL A 309 -1.09 22.80 90.58
C VAL A 309 -2.60 22.63 90.51
N TYR A 310 -3.03 21.37 90.50
CA TYR A 310 -4.43 20.98 90.51
C TYR A 310 -4.82 20.51 91.91
N CYS A 311 -5.97 20.94 92.40
CA CYS A 311 -6.57 20.38 93.61
C CYS A 311 -7.66 19.39 93.20
N ARG A 312 -7.67 18.18 93.77
CA ARG A 312 -8.74 17.22 93.53
C ARG A 312 -9.32 16.73 94.85
N ILE A 313 -10.61 16.96 95.03
CA ILE A 313 -11.35 16.55 96.22
C ILE A 313 -11.99 15.20 95.90
N ARG A 314 -11.64 14.16 96.66
CA ARG A 314 -12.27 12.84 96.47
C ARG A 314 -13.70 12.82 97.02
N PRO A 315 -14.62 12.02 96.45
CA PRO A 315 -15.90 11.76 97.07
C PRO A 315 -15.75 11.04 98.42
N PHE A 316 -16.76 11.19 99.26
CA PHE A 316 -16.88 10.44 100.52
C PHE A 316 -16.99 8.94 100.24
N LEU A 317 -16.34 8.12 101.06
CA LEU A 317 -16.49 6.67 100.97
C LEU A 317 -17.83 6.25 101.61
N PRO A 318 -18.42 5.12 101.19
CA PRO A 318 -19.61 4.58 101.85
C PRO A 318 -19.42 4.48 103.37
N GLY A 319 -20.29 5.15 104.14
CA GLY A 319 -20.21 5.24 105.60
C GLY A 319 -19.61 6.54 106.15
N GLN A 320 -19.01 7.41 105.32
CA GLN A 320 -18.62 8.77 105.71
C GLN A 320 -19.81 9.73 105.53
N LYS A 321 -20.25 10.41 106.59
CA LYS A 321 -21.38 11.36 106.53
C LYS A 321 -20.88 12.74 106.06
N GLU A 322 -21.57 13.37 105.11
CA GLU A 322 -21.23 14.70 104.55
C GLU A 322 -21.07 15.82 105.60
N LYS A 323 -21.67 15.64 106.78
CA LYS A 323 -21.62 16.58 107.92
C LYS A 323 -20.22 16.80 108.54
N GLN A 324 -19.18 16.15 108.02
CA GLN A 324 -17.79 16.31 108.48
C GLN A 324 -16.88 17.03 107.45
N SER A 325 -17.43 17.56 106.35
CA SER A 325 -16.64 18.37 105.41
C SER A 325 -16.27 19.71 106.03
N ILE A 326 -14.99 20.07 105.90
CA ILE A 326 -14.48 21.41 106.21
C ILE A 326 -14.41 22.30 104.96
N VAL A 327 -14.80 21.79 103.78
CA VAL A 327 -14.82 22.55 102.51
C VAL A 327 -16.13 23.33 102.43
N GLU A 328 -16.04 24.66 102.34
CA GLU A 328 -17.21 25.55 102.27
C GLU A 328 -17.58 25.95 100.84
N HIS A 329 -16.58 26.15 99.98
CA HIS A 329 -16.80 26.53 98.58
C HIS A 329 -15.74 25.94 97.66
N ILE A 330 -16.20 25.46 96.50
CA ILE A 330 -15.38 24.93 95.42
C ILE A 330 -15.66 25.79 94.18
N GLY A 331 -14.73 26.68 93.85
CA GLY A 331 -14.72 27.42 92.60
C GLY A 331 -13.91 26.70 91.53
N GLU A 332 -13.80 27.30 90.35
CA GLU A 332 -13.03 26.70 89.25
C GLU A 332 -11.51 26.72 89.53
N SER A 333 -11.01 27.79 90.16
CA SER A 333 -9.57 28.00 90.45
C SER A 333 -9.28 28.29 91.92
N ASP A 334 -10.29 28.27 92.77
CA ASP A 334 -10.21 28.62 94.18
C ASP A 334 -11.00 27.67 95.07
N LEU A 335 -10.48 27.46 96.28
CA LEU A 335 -11.02 26.54 97.28
C LEU A 335 -11.05 27.23 98.64
N HIS A 336 -12.22 27.27 99.28
CA HIS A 336 -12.38 27.80 100.63
C HIS A 336 -12.62 26.68 101.64
N VAL A 337 -11.81 26.65 102.70
CA VAL A 337 -11.83 25.62 103.74
C VAL A 337 -11.94 26.29 105.11
N ALA A 338 -12.95 25.90 105.88
CA ALA A 338 -13.13 26.32 107.26
C ALA A 338 -12.27 25.48 108.21
N ASN A 339 -11.55 26.14 109.09
CA ASN A 339 -10.85 25.50 110.19
C ASN A 339 -11.74 25.53 111.45
N PRO A 340 -12.30 24.40 111.89
CA PRO A 340 -13.15 24.36 113.09
C PRO A 340 -12.38 24.69 114.37
N SER A 341 -11.04 24.70 114.36
CA SER A 341 -10.21 25.01 115.51
C SER A 341 -9.85 26.50 115.68
N LYS A 342 -10.33 27.39 114.81
CA LYS A 342 -10.05 28.84 114.83
C LYS A 342 -11.35 29.65 114.72
N GLN A 343 -11.40 30.83 115.32
CA GLN A 343 -12.56 31.74 115.28
C GLN A 343 -12.21 33.05 114.55
N GLY A 344 -13.22 33.71 113.96
CA GLY A 344 -13.05 35.01 113.27
C GLY A 344 -12.50 34.88 111.84
N LYS A 345 -11.83 35.94 111.34
CA LYS A 345 -11.29 35.98 109.95
C LYS A 345 -10.28 34.86 109.63
N ASP A 346 -9.62 34.29 110.64
CA ASP A 346 -8.66 33.18 110.49
C ASP A 346 -9.32 31.80 110.43
N ALA A 347 -10.65 31.74 110.60
CA ALA A 347 -11.42 30.50 110.48
C ALA A 347 -11.55 30.04 109.03
N LEU A 348 -11.58 30.95 108.06
CA LEU A 348 -11.72 30.60 106.63
C LEU A 348 -10.38 30.76 105.90
N LYS A 349 -9.88 29.66 105.31
CA LYS A 349 -8.68 29.67 104.47
C LYS A 349 -9.04 29.53 103.01
N SER A 350 -8.46 30.41 102.19
CA SER A 350 -8.64 30.42 100.73
C SER A 350 -7.36 29.97 100.04
N PHE A 351 -7.47 28.99 99.16
CA PHE A 351 -6.36 28.47 98.36
C PHE A 351 -6.66 28.68 96.88
N LYS A 352 -5.65 29.09 96.12
CA LYS A 352 -5.74 29.24 94.66
C LYS A 352 -4.95 28.13 93.97
N PHE A 353 -5.53 27.57 92.93
CA PHE A 353 -4.99 26.49 92.12
C PHE A 353 -5.21 26.81 90.64
N ASN A 354 -4.52 26.09 89.75
CA ASN A 354 -4.82 26.19 88.32
C ASN A 354 -6.23 25.67 88.00
N LYS A 355 -6.67 24.63 88.73
CA LYS A 355 -8.06 24.18 88.74
C LYS A 355 -8.37 23.34 89.98
N VAL A 356 -9.62 23.38 90.42
CA VAL A 356 -10.15 22.55 91.51
C VAL A 356 -11.17 21.56 90.98
N PHE A 357 -10.88 20.26 91.09
CA PHE A 357 -11.78 19.17 90.75
C PHE A 357 -12.65 18.81 91.97
N SER A 358 -13.95 18.88 91.80
CA SER A 358 -14.93 18.58 92.84
C SER A 358 -15.06 17.08 93.08
N PRO A 359 -15.73 16.64 94.16
CA PRO A 359 -16.06 15.24 94.39
C PRO A 359 -16.78 14.53 93.23
N ALA A 360 -17.50 15.29 92.40
CA ALA A 360 -18.22 14.78 91.24
C ALA A 360 -17.33 14.63 89.98
N SER A 361 -16.13 15.21 89.98
CA SER A 361 -15.22 15.15 88.83
C SER A 361 -14.71 13.73 88.59
N THR A 362 -14.91 13.26 87.36
CA THR A 362 -14.53 11.93 86.91
C THR A 362 -13.04 11.83 86.58
N GLN A 363 -12.55 10.62 86.33
CA GLN A 363 -11.20 10.42 85.79
C GLN A 363 -11.03 11.05 84.41
N VAL A 364 -12.09 11.07 83.60
CA VAL A 364 -12.08 11.65 82.25
C VAL A 364 -11.91 13.16 82.33
N ASP A 365 -12.61 13.83 83.26
CA ASP A 365 -12.49 15.28 83.45
C ASP A 365 -11.07 15.68 83.87
N VAL A 366 -10.44 14.88 84.75
CA VAL A 366 -9.05 15.09 85.18
C VAL A 366 -8.09 14.82 84.02
N TYR A 367 -8.30 13.74 83.26
CA TYR A 367 -7.44 13.41 82.12
C TYR A 367 -7.56 14.44 80.99
N SER A 368 -8.73 14.99 80.72
CA SER A 368 -8.93 16.01 79.68
C SER A 368 -8.04 17.24 79.88
N ASP A 369 -7.81 17.63 81.13
CA ASP A 369 -6.92 18.74 81.48
C ASP A 369 -5.43 18.36 81.42
N ILE A 370 -5.11 17.07 81.57
CA ILE A 370 -3.74 16.53 81.54
C ILE A 370 -3.32 16.15 80.11
N GLN A 371 -4.27 15.77 79.24
CA GLN A 371 -4.06 15.32 77.87
C GLN A 371 -3.11 16.23 77.07
N PRO A 372 -3.18 17.57 77.15
CA PRO A 372 -2.25 18.44 76.44
C PRO A 372 -0.77 18.17 76.76
N PHE A 373 -0.45 17.75 77.99
CA PHE A 373 0.93 17.42 78.35
C PHE A 373 1.43 16.14 77.67
N ILE A 374 0.57 15.16 77.44
CA ILE A 374 0.93 13.94 76.69
C ILE A 374 1.35 14.32 75.27
N ARG A 375 0.65 15.27 74.66
CA ARG A 375 1.04 15.81 73.36
C ARG A 375 2.40 16.51 73.40
N SER A 376 2.70 17.30 74.43
CA SER A 376 4.03 17.91 74.60
C SER A 376 5.13 16.85 74.71
N VAL A 377 4.87 15.69 75.35
CA VAL A 377 5.83 14.55 75.36
C VAL A 377 6.08 14.03 73.94
N LEU A 378 5.03 13.84 73.14
CA LEU A 378 5.16 13.41 71.74
C LEU A 378 5.91 14.44 70.88
N ASP A 379 5.82 15.72 71.23
CA ASP A 379 6.56 16.81 70.60
C ASP A 379 8.03 16.92 71.08
N GLY A 380 8.45 16.09 72.06
CA GLY A 380 9.83 15.99 72.54
C GLY A 380 10.13 16.68 73.87
N TYR A 381 9.12 17.10 74.63
CA TYR A 381 9.29 17.76 75.92
C TYR A 381 9.22 16.76 77.09
N ASN A 382 9.99 17.03 78.14
CA ASN A 382 9.91 16.28 79.38
C ASN A 382 8.75 16.78 80.24
N VAL A 383 7.80 15.90 80.55
CA VAL A 383 6.67 16.20 81.43
C VAL A 383 6.77 15.35 82.69
N CYS A 384 6.50 15.96 83.84
CA CYS A 384 6.42 15.25 85.10
C CYS A 384 5.08 15.52 85.80
N ILE A 385 4.40 14.45 86.22
CA ILE A 385 3.10 14.52 86.91
C ILE A 385 3.27 13.88 88.29
N PHE A 386 2.98 14.66 89.33
CA PHE A 386 3.04 14.21 90.71
C PHE A 386 1.65 14.26 91.36
N ALA A 387 1.36 13.26 92.18
CA ALA A 387 0.19 13.26 93.05
C ALA A 387 0.63 13.42 94.51
N TYR A 388 0.16 14.46 95.19
CA TYR A 388 0.51 14.79 96.57
C TYR A 388 -0.73 14.78 97.49
N GLY A 389 -0.53 14.42 98.77
CA GLY A 389 -1.58 14.40 99.79
C GLY A 389 -1.38 13.30 100.83
N GLN A 390 -2.16 13.35 101.92
CA GLN A 390 -2.12 12.35 103.01
C GLN A 390 -2.54 10.94 102.57
N THR A 391 -2.31 9.92 103.40
CA THR A 391 -2.84 8.58 103.18
C THR A 391 -4.37 8.61 103.11
N GLY A 392 -4.96 7.92 102.12
CA GLY A 392 -6.41 7.93 101.87
C GLY A 392 -6.95 9.15 101.11
N SER A 393 -6.10 10.07 100.63
CA SER A 393 -6.54 11.26 99.87
C SER A 393 -6.90 10.98 98.40
N GLY A 394 -6.62 9.79 97.87
CA GLY A 394 -6.93 9.42 96.48
C GLY A 394 -5.77 9.51 95.48
N LYS A 395 -4.51 9.66 95.92
CA LYS A 395 -3.31 9.71 95.03
C LYS A 395 -3.26 8.53 94.04
N THR A 396 -3.31 7.30 94.55
CA THR A 396 -3.27 6.07 93.72
C THR A 396 -4.47 5.97 92.78
N TYR A 397 -5.66 6.39 93.24
CA TYR A 397 -6.84 6.43 92.39
C TYR A 397 -6.68 7.41 91.23
N THR A 398 -6.13 8.61 91.49
CA THR A 398 -5.88 9.60 90.45
C THR A 398 -4.87 9.12 89.41
N MET A 399 -3.76 8.49 89.83
CA MET A 399 -2.68 8.08 88.92
C MET A 399 -2.91 6.73 88.24
N TRP A 400 -3.59 5.78 88.89
CA TRP A 400 -3.62 4.37 88.49
C TRP A 400 -5.03 3.76 88.42
N SER A 401 -6.11 4.49 88.72
CA SER A 401 -7.45 3.86 88.72
C SER A 401 -7.73 3.13 87.40
N ASN A 402 -8.25 1.92 87.56
CA ASN A 402 -8.39 0.93 86.50
C ASN A 402 -9.24 1.50 85.35
N TRP A 403 -8.61 1.72 84.19
CA TRP A 403 -9.30 1.83 82.92
C TRP A 403 -9.83 0.43 82.57
N SER A 404 -10.87 -0.03 83.24
CA SER A 404 -11.69 -1.09 82.68
C SER A 404 -12.36 -0.49 81.45
N ILE A 405 -11.69 -0.65 80.29
CA ILE A 405 -12.30 -0.54 78.98
C ILE A 405 -13.50 -1.48 79.02
N ARG A 406 -14.69 -0.90 79.15
CA ARG A 406 -15.95 -1.57 78.90
C ARG A 406 -16.53 -1.00 77.62
#